data_AF-A0A0L8GJU0-F1
#
_entry.id   AF-A0A0L8GJU0-F1
#
_cell.length_a   1.000
_cell.length_b   1.000
_cell.length_c   1.000
_cell.angle_alpha   90.00
_cell.angle_beta   90.00
_cell.angle_gamma   90.00
#
_symmetry.space_group_name_H-M   'P 1'
#
loop_
_entity.id
_entity.type
_entity.pdbx_description
1 polymer ?
#
loop_
_entity_poly.entity_id
_entity_poly.type
_entity_poly.pdbx_seq_one_letter_code
_entity_poly.pdbx_strand_id
1 'polypeptide(L)'
;MHRQGCLLHGTSTYKAVSWLKKSPKQHPLTVGTYTFIEDANISVVHNNQTHEWNLLIKDVQISHSGVYECQVSSSNKLSRLVRLTVK
;
A
#
# COMPACT_ATOMS: atom_id res chain seq x y z
N MET A 1 -3.86 -0.64 -16.06
CA MET A 1 -4.07 -0.97 -14.63
C MET A 1 -2.75 -1.45 -14.05
N HIS A 2 -2.14 -0.70 -13.11
CA HIS A 2 -0.90 -1.12 -12.42
C HIS A 2 -1.27 -1.66 -11.04
N ARG A 3 -0.96 -2.92 -10.76
CA ARG A 3 -1.22 -3.59 -9.47
C ARG A 3 0.12 -3.86 -8.78
N GLN A 4 0.36 -3.20 -7.66
CA GLN A 4 1.55 -3.46 -6.85
C GLN A 4 1.14 -4.21 -5.57
N GLY A 5 1.37 -5.52 -5.55
CA GLY A 5 0.99 -6.38 -4.43
C GLY A 5 2.06 -6.43 -3.35
N CYS A 6 1.63 -6.44 -2.10
CA CYS A 6 2.46 -6.77 -0.94
C CYS A 6 2.08 -8.18 -0.46
N LEU A 7 2.87 -9.16 -0.86
CA LEU A 7 2.81 -10.54 -0.39
C LEU A 7 3.85 -10.71 0.72
N LEU A 8 3.42 -11.01 1.95
CA LEU A 8 4.31 -11.35 3.04
C LEU A 8 4.06 -12.80 3.46
N HIS A 9 5.00 -13.67 3.11
CA HIS A 9 5.06 -15.02 3.65
C HIS A 9 5.49 -14.95 5.12
N GLY A 10 4.56 -15.12 6.06
CA GLY A 10 4.91 -15.17 7.47
C GLY A 10 3.73 -15.04 8.44
N THR A 11 3.18 -16.20 8.83
CA THR A 11 2.47 -16.49 10.10
C THR A 11 1.35 -15.54 10.56
N SER A 12 0.12 -16.04 10.39
CA SER A 12 -1.05 -15.89 11.27
C SER A 12 -0.91 -14.94 12.47
N THR A 13 -1.34 -13.70 12.28
CA THR A 13 -2.00 -12.85 13.28
C THR A 13 -2.64 -11.72 12.48
N TYR A 14 -3.86 -11.32 12.81
CA TYR A 14 -4.59 -10.24 12.12
C TYR A 14 -3.82 -8.92 12.23
N LYS A 15 -2.86 -8.68 11.35
CA LYS A 15 -2.05 -7.47 11.32
C LYS A 15 -2.55 -6.60 10.17
N ALA A 16 -3.00 -5.39 10.50
CA ALA A 16 -3.43 -4.42 9.51
C ALA A 16 -2.22 -4.01 8.65
N VAL A 17 -2.42 -3.90 7.34
CA VAL A 17 -1.42 -3.38 6.40
C VAL A 17 -1.72 -1.91 6.13
N SER A 18 -0.71 -1.07 6.22
CA SER A 18 -0.78 0.33 5.79
C SER A 18 0.03 0.55 4.54
N TRP A 19 -0.49 1.37 3.63
CA TRP A 19 0.26 1.89 2.49
C TRP A 19 0.62 3.34 2.77
N LEU A 20 1.89 3.70 2.55
CA LEU A 20 2.41 5.05 2.71
C LEU A 20 3.07 5.48 1.41
N LYS A 21 2.98 6.76 1.05
CA LYS A 21 3.84 7.36 0.03
C LYS A 21 5.01 8.03 0.72
N LYS A 22 6.23 7.65 0.36
CA LYS A 22 7.45 8.23 0.90
C LYS A 22 7.50 9.72 0.54
N SER A 23 7.16 10.55 1.52
CA SER A 23 7.03 11.99 1.41
C SER A 23 7.47 12.62 2.74
N PRO A 24 7.84 13.92 2.76
CA PRO A 24 8.30 14.58 3.97
C PRO A 24 7.27 14.56 5.11
N LYS A 25 5.98 14.53 4.78
CA LYS A 25 4.89 14.55 5.76
C LYS A 25 4.60 13.19 6.38
N GLN A 26 5.07 12.07 5.80
CA GLN A 26 4.88 10.70 6.33
C GLN A 26 3.44 10.32 6.75
N HIS A 27 2.40 10.81 6.05
CA HIS A 27 1.02 10.39 6.31
C HIS A 27 0.69 9.11 5.54
N PRO A 28 -0.06 8.16 6.14
CA PRO A 28 -0.50 6.96 5.43
C PRO A 28 -1.50 7.32 4.33
N LEU A 29 -1.41 6.61 3.21
CA LEU A 29 -2.44 6.62 2.17
C LEU A 29 -3.65 5.82 2.63
N THR A 30 -3.38 4.63 3.18
CA THR A 30 -4.41 3.70 3.68
C THR A 30 -3.94 2.99 4.94
N VAL A 31 -4.91 2.52 5.74
CA VAL A 31 -4.71 1.53 6.81
C VAL A 31 -5.81 0.49 6.65
N GLY A 32 -5.43 -0.77 6.40
CA GLY A 32 -6.35 -1.78 5.93
C GLY A 32 -7.04 -1.32 4.65
N THR A 33 -8.37 -1.41 4.62
CA THR A 33 -9.22 -0.97 3.50
C THR A 33 -9.60 0.51 3.59
N TYR A 34 -9.31 1.18 4.71
CA TYR A 34 -9.64 2.59 4.89
C TYR A 34 -8.61 3.47 4.17
N THR A 35 -9.08 4.45 3.40
CA THR A 35 -8.26 5.37 2.62
C THR A 35 -8.33 6.78 3.22
N PHE A 36 -7.17 7.36 3.55
CA PHE A 36 -7.05 8.69 4.19
C PHE A 36 -6.92 9.83 3.19
N ILE A 37 -6.44 9.53 1.99
CA ILE A 37 -6.17 10.53 0.96
C ILE A 37 -7.41 10.78 0.10
N GLU A 38 -7.59 12.02 -0.32
CA GLU A 38 -8.69 12.49 -1.17
C GLU A 38 -8.41 12.26 -2.66
N ASP A 39 -7.88 11.09 -3.04
CA ASP A 39 -7.65 10.72 -4.43
C ASP A 39 -8.46 9.47 -4.77
N ALA A 40 -9.54 9.65 -5.53
CA ALA A 40 -10.46 8.59 -5.94
C ALA A 40 -9.81 7.49 -6.79
N ASN A 41 -8.61 7.74 -7.34
CA ASN A 41 -7.87 6.74 -8.11
C ASN A 41 -7.16 5.73 -7.22
N ILE A 42 -6.93 6.07 -5.95
CA ILE A 42 -6.18 5.25 -5.00
C ILE A 42 -7.14 4.46 -4.14
N SER A 43 -6.95 3.14 -4.12
CA SER A 43 -7.74 2.22 -3.31
C SER A 43 -6.90 1.01 -2.91
N VAL A 44 -7.42 0.21 -1.98
CA VAL A 44 -6.77 -1.03 -1.55
C VAL A 44 -7.71 -2.21 -1.75
N VAL A 45 -7.15 -3.29 -2.30
CA VAL A 45 -7.82 -4.57 -2.44
C VAL A 45 -7.14 -5.58 -1.53
N HIS A 46 -7.90 -6.11 -0.57
CA HIS A 46 -7.48 -7.21 0.29
C HIS A 46 -8.00 -8.53 -0.26
N ASN A 47 -7.09 -9.46 -0.58
CA ASN A 47 -7.46 -10.83 -0.90
C ASN A 47 -7.43 -11.67 0.38
N ASN A 48 -8.60 -12.01 0.91
CA ASN A 48 -8.71 -12.80 2.14
C ASN A 48 -8.11 -14.21 2.01
N GLN A 49 -8.07 -14.81 0.81
CA GLN A 49 -7.56 -16.16 0.60
C GLN A 49 -6.03 -16.21 0.62
N THR A 50 -5.38 -15.18 0.06
CA THR A 50 -3.91 -15.10 -0.04
C THR A 50 -3.28 -14.18 1.00
N HIS A 51 -4.11 -13.49 1.81
CA HIS A 51 -3.70 -12.43 2.73
C HIS A 51 -2.93 -11.29 2.05
N GLU A 52 -3.17 -11.07 0.76
CA GLU A 52 -2.52 -10.00 -0.01
C GLU A 52 -3.22 -8.67 0.18
N TRP A 53 -2.42 -7.64 0.42
CA TRP A 53 -2.87 -6.25 0.39
C TRP A 53 -2.27 -5.56 -0.82
N ASN A 54 -3.13 -5.16 -1.76
CA ASN A 54 -2.73 -4.56 -3.02
C ASN A 54 -3.14 -3.09 -3.06
N LEU A 55 -2.18 -2.19 -3.29
CA LEU A 55 -2.48 -0.81 -3.64
C LEU A 55 -2.86 -0.75 -5.13
N LEU A 56 -4.04 -0.24 -5.41
CA LEU A 56 -4.56 -0.05 -6.76
C LEU A 56 -4.60 1.45 -7.09
N ILE A 57 -4.04 1.80 -8.24
CA ILE A 57 -4.12 3.14 -8.82
C ILE A 57 -4.79 2.99 -10.20
N LYS A 58 -6.03 3.48 -10.33
CA LYS A 58 -6.85 3.31 -11.55
C LYS A 58 -6.33 4.14 -12.73
N ASP A 59 -6.45 5.46 -12.63
CA ASP A 59 -5.97 6.40 -13.66
C ASP A 59 -4.60 6.95 -13.26
N VAL A 60 -3.55 6.21 -13.61
CA VAL A 60 -2.17 6.53 -13.22
C VAL A 60 -1.71 7.84 -13.88
N GLN A 61 -1.39 8.85 -13.07
CA GLN A 61 -0.86 10.14 -13.49
C GLN A 61 0.63 10.26 -13.14
N ILE A 62 1.34 11.19 -13.78
CA ILE A 62 2.77 11.47 -13.48
C ILE A 62 2.97 11.79 -12.00
N SER A 63 2.01 12.48 -11.36
CA SER A 63 1.99 12.80 -9.92
C SER A 63 1.98 11.56 -9.02
N HIS A 64 1.52 10.40 -9.51
CA HIS A 64 1.55 9.14 -8.79
C HIS A 64 2.96 8.52 -8.76
N SER A 65 3.91 9.01 -9.56
CA SER A 65 5.30 8.55 -9.45
C SER A 65 5.84 8.76 -8.04
N GLY A 66 6.67 7.82 -7.58
CA GLY A 66 7.26 7.89 -6.25
C GLY A 66 7.58 6.52 -5.65
N VAL A 67 8.02 6.53 -4.40
CA VAL A 67 8.25 5.33 -3.60
C VAL A 67 7.10 5.17 -2.63
N TYR A 68 6.52 3.98 -2.62
CA TYR A 68 5.46 3.53 -1.73
C TYR A 68 6.04 2.54 -0.72
N GLU A 69 5.53 2.55 0.50
CA GLU A 69 5.88 1.61 1.55
C GLU A 69 4.62 0.87 1.97
N CYS A 70 4.65 -0.46 1.88
CA CYS A 70 3.69 -1.34 2.53
C CYS A 70 4.26 -1.68 3.90
N GLN A 71 3.54 -1.38 4.99
CA GLN A 71 3.95 -1.67 6.36
C GLN A 71 2.92 -2.55 7.05
N VAL A 72 3.39 -3.51 7.85
CA VAL A 72 2.54 -4.37 8.68
C VAL A 72 2.57 -3.89 10.12
N SER A 73 1.40 -3.87 10.77
CA SER A 73 1.27 -3.63 12.21
C SER A 73 1.76 -4.85 13.02
N SER A 74 3.08 -5.01 13.12
CA SER A 74 3.74 -5.97 14.03
C SER A 74 4.60 -5.25 15.06
N SER A 75 4.92 -5.95 16.16
CA SER A 75 5.87 -5.50 17.19
C SER A 75 7.23 -5.10 16.60
N ASN A 76 7.67 -5.79 15.54
CA ASN A 76 8.81 -5.38 14.72
C ASN A 76 8.31 -4.70 13.44
N LYS A 77 8.93 -3.59 13.04
CA LYS A 77 8.59 -2.88 11.80
C LYS A 77 8.95 -3.77 10.60
N LEU A 78 7.94 -4.41 10.01
CA LEU A 78 8.07 -5.15 8.76
C LEU A 78 7.50 -4.28 7.65
N SER A 79 8.33 -3.92 6.67
CA SER A 79 7.89 -3.12 5.52
C SER A 79 8.56 -3.52 4.21
N ARG A 80 7.88 -3.20 3.10
CA ARG A 80 8.34 -3.39 1.73
C ARG A 80 8.22 -2.09 0.97
N LEU A 81 9.32 -1.67 0.35
CA LEU A 81 9.36 -0.50 -0.52
C LEU A 81 9.07 -0.90 -1.97
N VAL A 82 8.25 -0.10 -2.65
CA VAL A 82 7.84 -0.28 -4.04
C VAL A 82 7.99 1.03 -4.77
N ARG A 83 8.72 1.07 -5.89
CA ARG A 83 8.85 2.27 -6.72
C ARG A 83 7.85 2.20 -7.88
N LEU A 84 7.08 3.27 -8.06
CA LEU A 84 6.25 3.50 -9.23
C LEU A 84 6.90 4.60 -10.08
N THR A 85 7.16 4.27 -11.35
CA THR A 85 7.67 5.20 -12.35
C THR A 85 6.64 5.32 -13.46
N VAL A 86 6.12 6.52 -13.67
CA VAL A 86 5.18 6.85 -14.76
C VAL A 86 5.95 7.68 -15.79
N LYS A 87 5.76 7.40 -17.08
CA LYS A 87 6.38 8.12 -18.20
C LYS A 87 5.31 8.82 -19.02
#